data_AF-A0A383APL2-F1
#
_entry.id   AF-A0A383APL2-F1
#
_cell.length_a   1.000
_cell.length_b   1.000
_cell.length_c   1.000
_cell.angle_alpha   90.00
_cell.angle_beta   90.00
_cell.angle_gamma   90.00
#
_symmetry.space_group_name_H-M   'P 1'
#
loop_
_entity.id
_entity.type
_entity.pdbx_description
1 polymer ?
#
loop_
_entity_poly.entity_id
_entity_poly.type
_entity_poly.pdbx_seq_one_letter_code
_entity_poly.pdbx_strand_id
1 'polypeptide(L)' 'LADTTKAMGRAYEVDQPDLGFPRRTTYLIDPEGTIVCIYDLAGQDLETHSQTVLDDIRARS' A
#
# COMPACT_ATOMS: atom_id res chain seq x y z
N LEU A 1 -9.13 -8.19 -7.42
CA LEU A 1 -9.29 -8.77 -6.06
C LEU A 1 -10.36 -7.95 -5.33
N ALA A 2 -11.23 -8.55 -4.53
CA ALA A 2 -12.20 -7.82 -3.71
C ALA A 2 -12.13 -8.35 -2.27
N ASP A 3 -11.87 -7.46 -1.30
CA ASP A 3 -11.78 -7.78 0.13
C ASP A 3 -13.11 -7.50 0.84
N THR A 4 -14.18 -8.19 0.45
CA THR A 4 -15.54 -7.94 0.97
C THR A 4 -15.68 -8.31 2.45
N THR A 5 -14.82 -9.18 2.98
CA THR A 5 -14.78 -9.58 4.39
C THR A 5 -13.92 -8.68 5.27
N LYS A 6 -13.21 -7.71 4.67
CA LYS A 6 -12.19 -6.86 5.32
C LYS A 6 -11.02 -7.65 5.90
N ALA A 7 -10.81 -8.89 5.46
CA ALA A 7 -9.75 -9.75 5.98
C ALA A 7 -8.38 -9.18 5.62
N MET A 8 -8.20 -8.71 4.39
CA MET A 8 -6.94 -8.09 3.97
C MET A 8 -6.74 -6.74 4.64
N GLY A 9 -7.78 -5.91 4.75
CA GLY A 9 -7.69 -4.63 5.45
C GLY A 9 -7.14 -4.78 6.87
N ARG A 10 -7.57 -5.82 7.59
CA ARG A 10 -7.06 -6.12 8.95
C ARG A 10 -5.65 -6.69 8.92
N ALA A 11 -5.37 -7.64 8.03
CA ALA A 11 -4.05 -8.28 7.94
C ALA A 11 -2.94 -7.29 7.59
N TYR A 12 -3.26 -6.28 6.77
CA TYR A 12 -2.35 -5.21 6.37
C TYR A 12 -2.46 -3.96 7.28
N GLU A 13 -3.23 -4.04 8.37
CA GLU A 13 -3.42 -2.98 9.36
C GLU A 13 -3.97 -1.65 8.80
N VAL A 14 -4.68 -1.71 7.67
CA VAL A 14 -5.31 -0.56 7.00
C VAL A 14 -6.82 -0.48 7.21
N ASP A 15 -7.46 -1.40 7.93
CA ASP A 15 -8.88 -1.30 8.25
C ASP A 15 -9.17 -0.02 9.05
N GLN A 16 -10.20 0.73 8.65
CA GLN A 16 -10.67 1.94 9.33
C GLN A 16 -12.15 1.73 9.65
N PRO A 17 -12.47 1.17 10.83
CA PRO A 17 -13.84 0.78 11.20
C PRO A 17 -14.85 1.92 11.06
N ASP A 18 -14.43 3.14 11.37
CA ASP A 18 -15.28 4.33 11.39
C ASP A 18 -15.51 4.96 10.00
N LEU A 19 -14.63 4.67 9.02
CA LEU A 19 -14.68 5.28 7.69
C LEU A 19 -15.27 4.36 6.62
N GLY A 20 -15.34 3.06 6.89
CA GLY A 20 -15.93 2.08 5.97
C GLY A 20 -15.05 1.71 4.76
N PHE A 21 -13.88 2.34 4.62
CA PHE A 21 -12.87 2.04 3.59
C PHE A 21 -11.47 1.97 4.19
N PRO A 22 -10.55 1.17 3.63
CA PRO A 22 -9.20 1.03 4.15
C PRO A 22 -8.37 2.31 3.98
N ARG A 23 -7.36 2.51 4.83
CA ARG A 23 -6.36 3.56 4.70
C ARG A 23 -5.66 3.43 3.35
N ARG A 24 -5.46 4.56 2.68
CA ARG A 24 -4.77 4.60 1.38
C ARG A 24 -3.27 4.37 1.60
N THR A 25 -2.80 3.19 1.19
CA THR A 25 -1.40 2.75 1.30
C THR A 25 -0.99 2.02 0.03
N THR A 26 0.29 2.11 -0.35
CA THR A 26 0.90 1.27 -1.38
C THR A 26 1.90 0.32 -0.72
N TYR A 27 1.91 -0.95 -1.14
CA TYR A 27 2.90 -1.94 -0.73
C TYR A 27 3.70 -2.35 -1.98
N LEU A 28 5.02 -2.32 -1.88
CA LEU A 28 5.91 -2.95 -2.86
C LEU A 28 6.24 -4.34 -2.34
N ILE A 29 5.83 -5.37 -3.09
CA ILE A 29 5.99 -6.78 -2.74
C ILE A 29 6.92 -7.41 -3.76
N ASP A 30 7.99 -8.07 -3.30
CA ASP A 30 8.93 -8.79 -4.17
C ASP A 30 8.34 -10.12 -4.69
N PRO A 31 9.00 -10.79 -5.67
CA PRO A 31 8.50 -12.06 -6.22
C PRO A 31 8.35 -13.19 -5.19
N GLU A 32 9.11 -13.14 -4.09
CA GLU A 32 9.04 -14.08 -2.96
C GLU A 32 7.85 -13.81 -2.03
N GLY A 33 7.13 -12.70 -2.23
CA GLY A 33 5.97 -12.31 -1.44
C GLY A 33 6.32 -11.45 -0.22
N THR A 34 7.55 -10.94 -0.12
CA THR A 34 8.01 -10.08 0.96
C THR A 34 7.60 -8.63 0.68
N ILE A 35 7.04 -7.96 1.68
CA ILE A 35 6.85 -6.50 1.61
C ILE A 35 8.21 -5.83 1.78
N VAL A 36 8.72 -5.21 0.72
CA VAL A 36 10.05 -4.57 0.70
C VAL A 36 9.99 -3.05 0.87
N CYS A 37 8.80 -2.45 0.67
CA CYS A 37 8.54 -1.03 0.95
C CYS A 37 7.04 -0.80 1.24
N ILE A 38 6.73 0.16 2.12
CA ILE A 38 5.37 0.58 2.46
C ILE A 38 5.29 2.11 2.33
N TYR A 39 4.30 2.60 1.60
CA TYR A 39 4.04 4.03 1.41
C TYR A 39 2.70 4.38 2.05
N ASP A 40 2.71 5.09 3.18
CA ASP A 40 1.50 5.68 3.76
C ASP A 40 1.14 6.96 3.02
N LEU A 41 -0.05 7.00 2.42
CA LEU A 41 -0.50 8.08 1.56
C LEU A 41 -1.62 8.91 2.19
N ALA A 42 -1.87 8.73 3.49
CA ALA A 42 -2.80 9.55 4.25
C ALA A 42 -2.36 11.02 4.22
N GLY A 43 -3.20 11.88 3.65
CA GLY A 43 -2.92 13.32 3.54
C GLY A 43 -1.79 13.71 2.59
N GLN A 44 -1.20 12.76 1.86
CA GLN A 44 -0.11 13.03 0.92
C GLN A 44 -0.63 13.50 -0.44
N ASP A 45 0.18 14.33 -1.10
CA ASP A 45 0.07 14.60 -2.54
C ASP A 45 0.43 13.33 -3.32
N LEU A 46 -0.37 13.03 -4.33
CA LEU A 46 -0.24 11.82 -5.14
C LEU A 46 0.47 12.06 -6.47
N GLU A 47 0.69 13.32 -6.87
CA GLU A 47 1.21 13.64 -8.20
C GLU A 47 2.52 12.91 -8.51
N THR A 48 3.40 12.79 -7.52
CA THR A 48 4.73 12.19 -7.67
C THR A 48 4.84 10.75 -7.19
N HIS A 49 3.80 10.20 -6.55
CA HIS A 49 3.86 8.90 -5.87
C HIS A 49 4.28 7.76 -6.81
N SER A 50 3.71 7.73 -8.02
CA SER A 50 4.06 6.71 -9.02
C SER A 50 5.54 6.75 -9.39
N GLN A 51 6.12 7.94 -9.54
CA GLN A 51 7.54 8.10 -9.84
C GLN A 51 8.41 7.63 -8.67
N THR A 52 8.05 7.97 -7.43
CA THR A 52 8.73 7.49 -6.23
C THR A 52 8.77 5.96 -6.18
N VAL A 53 7.65 5.29 -6.43
CA VAL A 53 7.59 3.82 -6.46
C VAL A 53 8.49 3.25 -7.55
N LEU A 54 8.52 3.85 -8.74
CA LEU A 54 9.37 3.39 -9.84
C LEU A 54 10.86 3.58 -9.56
N ASP A 55 11.24 4.66 -8.90
CA ASP A 55 12.63 4.90 -8.52
C ASP A 55 13.10 3.90 -7.45
N ASP A 56 12.25 3.59 -6.47
CA ASP A 56 12.51 2.55 -5.47
C ASP A 56 12.66 1.16 -6.11
N ILE A 57 11.86 0.83 -7.13
CA ILE A 57 12.01 -0.43 -7.88
C ILE A 57 13.37 -0.48 -8.59
N ARG A 58 13.77 0.60 -9.27
CA ARG A 58 15.05 0.68 -9.99
C ARG A 58 16.24 0.58 -9.05
N ALA A 59 16.15 1.18 -7.86
CA ALA A 59 17.22 1.14 -6.86
C ALA A 59 17.43 -0.25 -6.22
N ARG A 60 16.47 -1.17 -6.41
CA ARG A 60 16.48 -2.54 -5.85
C ARG A 60 16.75 -3.63 -6.88
N SER A 61 16.89 -3.25 -8.16
CA SER A 61 17.27 -4.12 -9.27
C SER A 61 18.79 -4.22 -9.39
#